data_AF-A0A059LGZ5-F1
#
_entry.id   AF-A0A059LGZ5-F1
#
_cell.length_a   1.000
_cell.length_b   1.000
_cell.length_c   1.000
_cell.angle_alpha   90.00
_cell.angle_beta   90.00
_cell.angle_gamma   90.00
#
_symmetry.space_group_name_H-M   'P 1'
#
loop_
_entity.id
_entity.type
_entity.pdbx_description
1 polymer ?
#
loop_
_entity_poly.entity_id
_entity_poly.type
_entity_poly.pdbx_seq_one_letter_code
_entity_poly.pdbx_strand_id
1 'polypeptide(L)'
;NVPVVERLLQVRHKKARLLGSASYAQLSGRRRMASPDKANALLDSILPHVASAALRTLVRVVRFMVDSEAQGKLVWGEQYDASDFETMGAVGRGLAYGRNSEVSPTHGVEFGEPIPGGGGQFNLPWQNQPAPPLPKVNVAALEWAERAMSNATLSQVDCASLLANVSTHLRESDLSFWLRRLASNATENSAWADAERVSDYFTLSRVLSGAFGLIHRLWGMHVVESVRDLPPAWHPDVRHFQLFNGSELLGSFYFDPFARPNKLSIPFTLNLVKRSEMHAHAPKKIRTPVVVMSTSIKAPKPGKPALLHINDVLAIFHELGHMFSQFYELWATQSDTLSKMAQNYKTHALLTADKRKDLLHAMRRTCACCEKVLISWLTALP
;
A
#
# COMPACT_ATOMS: atom_id res chain seq x y z
N ASN A 1 8.15 -4.87 18.87
CA ASN A 1 7.44 -3.61 19.22
C ASN A 1 6.15 -3.78 20.02
N VAL A 2 5.79 -4.97 20.50
CA VAL A 2 4.50 -5.22 21.19
C VAL A 2 4.24 -4.25 22.36
N PRO A 3 5.16 -4.05 23.33
CA PRO A 3 4.90 -3.16 24.47
C PRO A 3 4.65 -1.70 24.06
N VAL A 4 5.31 -1.24 23.00
CA VAL A 4 5.14 0.11 22.46
C VAL A 4 3.75 0.28 21.86
N VAL A 5 3.27 -0.72 21.12
CA VAL A 5 1.95 -0.71 20.50
C VAL A 5 0.85 -0.75 21.56
N GLU A 6 0.97 -1.61 22.56
CA GLU A 6 0.02 -1.68 23.68
C GLU A 6 -0.09 -0.32 24.39
N ARG A 7 1.05 0.28 24.72
CA ARG A 7 1.07 1.60 25.35
C ARG A 7 0.46 2.67 24.45
N LEU A 8 0.75 2.63 23.15
CA LEU A 8 0.18 3.55 22.17
C LEU A 8 -1.35 3.45 22.11
N LEU A 9 -1.91 2.23 22.14
CA LEU A 9 -3.35 2.00 22.13
C LEU A 9 -4.01 2.55 23.40
N GLN A 10 -3.42 2.31 24.58
CA GLN A 10 -3.90 2.86 25.84
C GLN A 10 -3.91 4.41 25.82
N VAL A 11 -2.82 5.02 25.36
CA VAL A 11 -2.71 6.49 25.27
C VAL A 11 -3.72 7.06 24.27
N ARG A 12 -3.91 6.41 23.12
CA ARG A 12 -4.93 6.78 22.11
C ARG A 12 -6.34 6.68 22.68
N HIS A 13 -6.66 5.62 23.43
CA HIS A 13 -7.95 5.47 24.08
C HIS A 13 -8.20 6.57 25.13
N LYS A 14 -7.22 6.83 26.01
CA LYS A 14 -7.31 7.90 27.00
C LYS A 14 -7.50 9.28 26.34
N LYS A 15 -6.75 9.56 25.27
CA LYS A 15 -6.89 10.80 24.48
C LYS A 15 -8.29 10.94 23.89
N ALA A 16 -8.86 9.86 23.36
CA ALA A 16 -10.22 9.88 22.81
C ALA A 16 -11.26 10.24 23.88
N ARG A 17 -11.18 9.60 25.05
CA ARG A 17 -12.10 9.87 26.16
C ARG A 17 -12.01 11.31 26.67
N LEU A 18 -10.79 11.84 26.84
CA LEU A 18 -10.57 13.24 27.24
C LEU A 18 -11.17 14.25 26.24
N LEU A 19 -11.24 13.90 24.95
CA LEU A 19 -11.80 14.75 23.90
C LEU A 19 -13.27 14.39 23.57
N GLY A 20 -13.95 13.68 24.47
CA GLY A 20 -15.36 13.33 24.35
C GLY A 20 -15.68 12.38 23.18
N SER A 21 -14.76 11.49 22.81
CA SER A 21 -14.99 10.42 21.82
C SER A 21 -14.98 9.06 22.50
N ALA A 22 -15.82 8.12 22.04
CA ALA A 22 -15.87 6.78 22.62
C ALA A 22 -14.63 5.93 22.27
N SER A 23 -14.02 6.18 21.11
CA SER A 23 -12.83 5.50 20.65
C SER A 23 -11.89 6.43 19.88
N TYR A 24 -10.63 6.01 19.72
CA TYR A 24 -9.66 6.76 18.90
C TYR A 24 -10.07 6.79 17.42
N ALA A 25 -10.75 5.75 16.92
CA ALA A 25 -11.27 5.72 15.56
C ALA A 25 -12.30 6.85 15.34
N GLN A 26 -13.24 7.05 16.28
CA GLN A 26 -14.18 8.16 16.23
C GLN A 26 -13.48 9.51 16.31
N LEU A 27 -12.50 9.65 17.21
CA LEU A 27 -11.73 10.89 17.33
C LEU A 27 -10.99 11.22 16.02
N SER A 28 -10.36 10.23 15.40
CA SER A 28 -9.66 10.38 14.12
C SER A 28 -10.63 10.70 12.98
N GLY A 29 -11.79 10.03 12.95
CA GLY A 29 -12.83 10.21 11.93
C GLY A 29 -13.39 11.64 11.86
N ARG A 30 -13.34 12.42 12.96
CA ARG A 30 -13.79 13.82 12.98
C ARG A 30 -13.08 14.72 11.95
N ARG A 31 -11.87 14.35 11.50
CA ARG A 31 -11.06 15.10 10.54
C ARG A 31 -10.89 14.38 9.20
N ARG A 32 -11.70 13.35 8.92
CA ARG A 32 -11.64 12.53 7.71
C ARG A 32 -12.98 12.57 7.00
N MET A 33 -13.02 12.26 5.70
CA MET A 33 -14.29 12.16 4.97
C MET A 33 -15.14 10.96 5.43
N ALA A 34 -14.50 9.86 5.82
CA ALA A 34 -15.18 8.67 6.32
C ALA A 34 -15.29 8.68 7.85
N SER A 35 -16.49 8.39 8.37
CA SER A 35 -16.66 7.93 9.74
C SER A 35 -16.15 6.48 9.87
N PRO A 36 -15.85 5.99 11.08
CA PRO A 36 -15.49 4.59 11.29
C PRO A 36 -16.52 3.61 10.70
N ASP A 37 -17.82 3.90 10.85
CA ASP A 37 -18.88 3.04 10.34
C ASP A 37 -18.90 3.00 8.80
N LYS A 38 -18.70 4.14 8.14
CA LYS A 38 -18.60 4.20 6.68
C LYS A 38 -17.34 3.52 6.17
N ALA A 39 -16.22 3.65 6.88
CA ALA A 39 -14.98 2.96 6.54
C ALA A 39 -15.15 1.44 6.65
N ASN A 40 -15.75 0.96 7.75
CA ASN A 40 -16.03 -0.46 7.93
C ASN A 40 -17.01 -0.98 6.88
N ALA A 41 -18.11 -0.27 6.61
CA ALA A 41 -19.06 -0.67 5.57
C ALA A 41 -18.40 -0.79 4.19
N LEU A 42 -17.49 0.14 3.83
CA LEU A 42 -16.71 0.03 2.61
C LEU A 42 -15.82 -1.22 2.61
N LEU A 43 -15.06 -1.44 3.68
CA LEU A 43 -14.20 -2.64 3.82
C LEU A 43 -15.03 -3.93 3.72
N ASP A 44 -16.16 -4.00 4.41
CA ASP A 44 -17.07 -5.15 4.39
C ASP A 44 -17.64 -5.40 2.99
N SER A 45 -17.95 -4.35 2.23
CA SER A 45 -18.47 -4.48 0.86
C SER A 45 -17.45 -5.03 -0.15
N ILE A 46 -16.16 -4.73 0.04
CA ILE A 46 -15.10 -5.20 -0.86
C ILE A 46 -14.54 -6.55 -0.42
N LEU A 47 -14.66 -6.89 0.87
CA LEU A 47 -14.02 -8.06 1.47
C LEU A 47 -14.36 -9.39 0.78
N PRO A 48 -15.62 -9.72 0.43
CA PRO A 48 -15.94 -10.96 -0.29
C PRO A 48 -15.24 -11.05 -1.66
N HIS A 49 -15.19 -9.94 -2.38
CA HIS A 49 -14.56 -9.88 -3.70
C HIS A 49 -13.05 -10.07 -3.62
N VAL A 50 -12.41 -9.38 -2.66
CA VAL A 50 -10.96 -9.49 -2.42
C VAL A 50 -10.61 -10.89 -1.93
N ALA A 51 -11.35 -11.43 -0.97
CA ALA A 51 -11.14 -12.78 -0.45
C ALA A 51 -11.31 -13.84 -1.56
N SER A 52 -12.32 -13.69 -2.42
CA SER A 52 -12.53 -14.60 -3.55
C SER A 52 -11.41 -14.52 -4.58
N ALA A 53 -10.92 -13.32 -4.89
CA ALA A 53 -9.78 -13.13 -5.79
C ALA A 53 -8.48 -13.71 -5.20
N ALA A 54 -8.26 -13.52 -3.89
CA ALA A 54 -7.15 -14.12 -3.16
C ALA A 54 -7.22 -15.66 -3.21
N LEU A 55 -8.39 -16.24 -2.93
CA LEU A 55 -8.58 -17.69 -2.98
C LEU A 55 -8.34 -18.26 -4.37
N ARG A 56 -8.86 -17.63 -5.44
CA ARG A 56 -8.57 -18.02 -6.83
C ARG A 56 -7.06 -18.06 -7.11
N THR A 57 -6.32 -17.11 -6.56
CA THR A 57 -4.86 -17.06 -6.70
C THR A 57 -4.19 -18.19 -5.93
N LEU A 58 -4.60 -18.41 -4.68
CA LEU A 58 -4.06 -19.46 -3.80
C LEU A 58 -4.32 -20.86 -4.35
N VAL A 59 -5.52 -21.13 -4.87
CA VAL A 59 -5.88 -22.39 -5.50
C VAL A 59 -4.97 -22.68 -6.71
N ARG A 60 -4.68 -21.67 -7.55
CA ARG A 60 -3.73 -21.82 -8.68
C ARG A 60 -2.30 -22.09 -8.21
N VAL A 61 -1.88 -21.47 -7.09
CA VAL A 61 -0.58 -21.75 -6.47
C VAL A 61 -0.51 -23.20 -6.01
N VAL A 62 -1.52 -23.68 -5.27
CA VAL A 62 -1.57 -25.07 -4.78
C VAL A 62 -1.62 -26.06 -5.95
N ARG A 63 -2.37 -25.78 -7.01
CA ARG A 63 -2.35 -26.59 -8.24
C ARG A 63 -0.95 -26.70 -8.83
N PHE A 64 -0.27 -25.56 -8.99
CA PHE A 64 1.08 -25.55 -9.52
C PHE A 64 2.10 -26.27 -8.63
N MET A 65 1.90 -26.23 -7.31
CA MET A 65 2.65 -27.04 -6.36
C MET A 65 2.42 -28.53 -6.60
N VAL A 66 1.16 -28.99 -6.68
CA VAL A 66 0.82 -30.39 -6.99
C VAL A 66 1.43 -30.85 -8.32
N ASP A 67 1.32 -30.04 -9.37
CA ASP A 67 1.88 -30.36 -10.69
C ASP A 67 3.41 -30.43 -10.66
N SER A 68 4.06 -29.59 -9.85
CA SER A 68 5.51 -29.62 -9.64
C SER A 68 5.95 -30.87 -8.89
N GLU A 69 5.18 -31.31 -7.88
CA GLU A 69 5.44 -32.53 -7.12
C GLU A 69 5.32 -33.77 -8.03
N ALA A 70 4.30 -33.80 -8.90
CA ALA A 70 4.12 -34.84 -9.90
C ALA A 70 5.29 -34.93 -10.91
N GLN A 71 6.01 -33.82 -11.14
CA GLN A 71 7.25 -33.77 -11.94
C GLN A 71 8.51 -34.15 -11.14
N GLY A 72 8.37 -34.63 -9.90
CA GLY A 72 9.47 -35.00 -9.03
C GLY A 72 10.23 -33.83 -8.40
N LYS A 73 9.68 -32.61 -8.45
CA LYS A 73 10.29 -31.46 -7.76
C LYS A 73 9.97 -31.52 -6.28
N LEU A 74 10.93 -31.15 -5.44
CA LEU A 74 10.68 -30.94 -4.02
C LEU A 74 9.81 -29.69 -3.84
N VAL A 75 8.58 -29.89 -3.40
CA VAL A 75 7.58 -28.81 -3.24
C VAL A 75 7.51 -28.32 -1.79
N TRP A 76 7.52 -29.28 -0.87
CA TRP A 76 7.43 -29.06 0.56
C TRP A 76 8.83 -29.21 1.15
N GLY A 77 9.59 -28.13 1.21
CA GLY A 77 10.89 -28.14 1.90
C GLY A 77 10.65 -28.32 3.40
N GLU A 78 11.03 -29.47 3.97
CA GLU A 78 10.92 -29.74 5.41
C GLU A 78 11.97 -29.00 6.25
N GLN A 79 12.83 -28.19 5.63
CA GLN A 79 13.83 -27.37 6.31
C GLN A 79 13.79 -25.93 5.78
N TYR A 80 12.82 -25.17 6.24
CA TYR A 80 13.16 -23.85 6.74
C TYR A 80 13.37 -24.06 8.22
N ASP A 81 14.62 -24.04 8.68
CA ASP A 81 14.93 -24.14 10.10
C ASP A 81 14.09 -23.10 10.85
N ALA A 82 13.19 -23.58 11.70
CA ALA A 82 12.34 -22.72 12.50
C ALA A 82 13.19 -21.88 13.47
N SER A 83 14.47 -22.22 13.68
CA SER A 83 15.41 -21.40 14.44
C SER A 83 15.53 -19.96 13.91
N ASP A 84 15.27 -19.72 12.62
CA ASP A 84 15.35 -18.39 12.02
C ASP A 84 14.04 -17.58 12.13
N PHE A 85 12.94 -18.20 12.57
CA PHE A 85 11.63 -17.54 12.77
C PHE A 85 11.03 -17.71 14.19
N GLU A 86 11.65 -18.50 15.07
CA GLU A 86 11.20 -18.75 16.45
C GLU A 86 11.36 -17.58 17.43
N THR A 87 11.47 -16.34 16.94
CA THR A 87 11.41 -15.13 17.79
C THR A 87 10.20 -14.23 17.53
N MET A 88 9.10 -14.73 16.98
CA MET A 88 7.84 -13.97 16.94
C MET A 88 6.58 -14.71 17.40
N GLY A 89 6.70 -15.95 17.89
CA GLY A 89 5.57 -16.81 18.25
C GLY A 89 5.62 -17.39 19.66
N ALA A 90 6.04 -16.61 20.67
CA ALA A 90 5.97 -17.07 22.05
C ALA A 90 5.52 -15.96 23.01
N VAL A 91 4.41 -16.24 23.70
CA VAL A 91 3.89 -15.60 24.92
C VAL A 91 3.45 -14.13 24.80
N GLY A 92 2.45 -13.87 23.96
CA GLY A 92 1.63 -12.66 24.06
C GLY A 92 0.19 -13.03 24.39
N ARG A 93 -0.35 -12.55 25.51
CA ARG A 93 -1.78 -12.68 25.81
C ARG A 93 -2.55 -12.02 24.66
N GLY A 94 -3.38 -12.78 23.95
CA GLY A 94 -4.20 -12.23 22.88
C GLY A 94 -5.13 -11.14 23.40
N LEU A 95 -5.43 -10.13 22.58
CA LEU A 95 -6.46 -9.15 22.87
C LEU A 95 -7.69 -9.53 22.06
N ALA A 96 -8.83 -9.74 22.72
CA ALA A 96 -10.11 -9.94 22.08
C ALA A 96 -10.79 -8.59 21.85
N TYR A 97 -11.45 -8.45 20.70
CA TYR A 97 -12.24 -7.27 20.34
C TYR A 97 -13.72 -7.56 20.51
N GLY A 98 -14.36 -6.90 21.49
CA GLY A 98 -15.80 -7.03 21.73
C GLY A 98 -16.64 -6.18 20.76
N ARG A 99 -17.92 -6.54 20.58
CA ARG A 99 -18.87 -5.82 19.71
C ARG A 99 -19.02 -4.32 20.03
N ASN A 100 -18.62 -3.87 21.22
CA ASN A 100 -18.68 -2.46 21.65
C ASN A 100 -17.33 -1.74 21.61
N SER A 101 -16.34 -2.23 20.85
CA SER A 101 -14.97 -1.69 20.82
C SER A 101 -14.25 -1.76 22.18
N GLU A 102 -14.69 -2.64 23.07
CA GLU A 102 -13.94 -3.00 24.27
C GLU A 102 -12.82 -3.97 23.89
N VAL A 103 -11.64 -3.71 24.48
CA VAL A 103 -10.44 -4.52 24.31
C VAL A 103 -10.22 -5.24 25.63
N SER A 104 -10.36 -6.57 25.63
CA SER A 104 -10.17 -7.40 26.81
C SER A 104 -9.02 -8.41 26.58
N PRO A 105 -8.16 -8.64 27.58
CA PRO A 105 -7.12 -9.66 27.49
C PRO A 105 -7.73 -11.06 27.55
N THR A 106 -7.35 -11.95 26.63
CA THR A 106 -7.74 -13.35 26.69
C THR A 106 -6.95 -14.06 27.80
N HIS A 107 -7.66 -14.75 28.70
CA HIS A 107 -7.04 -15.65 29.66
C HIS A 107 -6.65 -16.93 28.91
N GLY A 108 -5.37 -17.25 28.90
CA GLY A 108 -4.87 -18.49 28.31
C GLY A 108 -5.44 -19.69 29.07
N VAL A 109 -6.00 -20.65 28.34
CA VAL A 109 -6.37 -21.96 28.88
C VAL A 109 -5.07 -22.75 29.05
N GLU A 110 -4.70 -23.05 30.28
CA GLU A 110 -3.64 -24.02 30.57
C GLU A 110 -4.14 -25.41 30.18
N PHE A 111 -3.48 -26.04 29.21
CA PHE A 111 -3.69 -27.45 28.91
C PHE A 111 -3.06 -28.28 30.04
N GLY A 112 -3.89 -28.84 30.91
CA GLY A 112 -3.47 -29.80 31.93
C GLY A 112 -2.90 -31.08 31.32
N GLU A 113 -1.92 -31.67 31.99
CA GLU A 113 -1.24 -32.90 31.57
C GLU A 113 -2.24 -34.07 31.35
N PRO A 114 -1.99 -34.97 30.38
CA PRO A 114 -2.85 -36.13 30.19
C PRO A 114 -2.59 -37.18 31.28
N ILE A 115 -3.66 -37.66 31.91
CA ILE A 115 -3.67 -38.77 32.86
C ILE A 115 -3.28 -40.08 32.12
N PRO A 116 -2.35 -40.90 32.63
CA PRO A 116 -1.97 -42.15 31.98
C PRO A 116 -3.03 -43.24 32.22
N GLY A 117 -3.79 -43.57 31.16
CA GLY A 117 -4.70 -44.72 31.14
C GLY A 117 -3.98 -45.98 30.66
N GLY A 118 -3.79 -46.95 31.56
CA GLY A 118 -3.27 -48.28 31.23
C GLY A 118 -4.32 -49.13 30.53
N GLY A 119 -3.98 -49.62 29.33
CA GLY A 119 -4.75 -50.63 28.61
C GLY A 119 -3.88 -51.25 27.51
N GLY A 120 -3.37 -52.45 27.73
CA GLY A 120 -2.54 -53.16 26.77
C GLY A 120 -3.34 -53.54 25.51
N GLN A 121 -2.90 -53.08 24.35
CA GLN A 121 -3.40 -53.54 23.05
C GLN A 121 -2.48 -54.64 22.50
N PHE A 122 -3.07 -55.79 22.19
CA PHE A 122 -2.45 -56.86 21.39
C PHE A 122 -2.34 -56.37 19.93
N ASN A 123 -1.11 -56.16 19.44
CA ASN A 123 -0.86 -55.75 18.05
C ASN A 123 -0.70 -56.98 17.14
N LEU A 124 -1.47 -57.02 16.05
CA LEU A 124 -1.33 -58.02 14.99
C LEU A 124 -0.20 -57.60 14.00
N PRO A 125 0.53 -58.55 13.37
CA PRO A 125 1.78 -58.26 12.64
C PRO A 125 1.64 -57.31 11.43
N TRP A 126 0.44 -57.11 10.91
CA TRP A 126 0.13 -56.23 9.77
C TRP A 126 -0.30 -54.81 10.16
N GLN A 127 -0.45 -54.50 11.45
CA GLN A 127 -0.78 -53.16 11.94
C GLN A 127 0.43 -52.21 12.02
N ASN A 128 1.64 -52.70 11.75
CA ASN A 128 2.89 -51.93 11.84
C ASN A 128 3.36 -51.32 10.52
N GLN A 129 2.55 -51.31 9.46
CA GLN A 129 2.85 -50.43 8.33
C GLN A 129 2.34 -49.02 8.68
N PRO A 130 3.23 -48.01 8.80
CA PRO A 130 2.75 -46.65 8.97
C PRO A 130 1.84 -46.36 7.78
N ALA A 131 0.62 -45.91 8.07
CA ALA A 131 -0.27 -45.41 7.03
C ALA A 131 0.55 -44.43 6.16
N PRO A 132 0.46 -44.52 4.82
CA PRO A 132 1.15 -43.56 3.98
C PRO A 132 0.80 -42.15 4.48
N PRO A 133 1.79 -41.25 4.62
CA PRO A 133 1.52 -39.91 5.14
C PRO A 133 0.39 -39.31 4.32
N LEU A 134 -0.63 -38.78 5.01
CA LEU A 134 -1.76 -38.15 4.34
C LEU A 134 -1.22 -37.15 3.31
N PRO A 135 -1.79 -37.14 2.08
CA PRO A 135 -1.31 -36.23 1.06
C PRO A 135 -1.40 -34.80 1.59
N LYS A 136 -0.30 -34.03 1.46
CA LYS A 136 -0.18 -32.65 1.96
C LYS A 136 -1.21 -31.70 1.29
N VAL A 137 -1.79 -32.14 0.18
CA VAL A 137 -2.90 -31.48 -0.54
C VAL A 137 -4.03 -32.47 -0.79
N ASN A 138 -5.26 -32.07 -0.48
CA ASN A 138 -6.46 -32.80 -0.89
C ASN A 138 -6.83 -32.40 -2.34
N VAL A 139 -6.43 -33.23 -3.31
CA VAL A 139 -6.62 -32.96 -4.75
C VAL A 139 -8.10 -32.88 -5.13
N ALA A 140 -8.98 -33.68 -4.51
CA ALA A 140 -10.41 -33.63 -4.77
C ALA A 140 -11.03 -32.31 -4.29
N ALA A 141 -10.62 -31.83 -3.10
CA ALA A 141 -11.03 -30.52 -2.60
C ALA A 141 -10.47 -29.38 -3.47
N LEU A 142 -9.25 -29.52 -3.97
CA LEU A 142 -8.63 -28.55 -4.89
C LEU A 142 -9.42 -28.41 -6.19
N GLU A 143 -9.76 -29.52 -6.84
CA GLU A 143 -10.58 -29.51 -8.05
C GLU A 143 -11.97 -28.93 -7.82
N TRP A 144 -12.58 -29.26 -6.67
CA TRP A 144 -13.86 -28.66 -6.30
C TRP A 144 -13.71 -27.15 -6.12
N ALA A 145 -12.65 -26.69 -5.45
CA ALA A 145 -12.37 -25.26 -5.26
C ALA A 145 -12.17 -24.54 -6.58
N GLU A 146 -11.45 -25.12 -7.54
CA GLU A 146 -11.27 -24.56 -8.88
C GLU A 146 -12.59 -24.39 -9.62
N ARG A 147 -13.45 -25.43 -9.58
CA ARG A 147 -14.79 -25.39 -10.20
C ARG A 147 -15.69 -24.36 -9.52
N ALA A 148 -15.76 -24.39 -8.19
CA ALA A 148 -16.58 -23.50 -7.39
C ALA A 148 -16.20 -22.03 -7.59
N MET A 149 -14.90 -21.73 -7.66
CA MET A 149 -14.39 -20.35 -7.73
C MET A 149 -14.37 -19.75 -9.14
N SER A 150 -14.82 -20.49 -10.16
CA SER A 150 -14.88 -20.02 -11.55
C SER A 150 -15.74 -18.77 -11.71
N ASN A 151 -16.95 -18.76 -11.14
CA ASN A 151 -17.91 -17.65 -11.22
C ASN A 151 -18.51 -17.23 -9.86
N ALA A 152 -18.03 -17.80 -8.74
CA ALA A 152 -18.56 -17.48 -7.42
C ALA A 152 -17.79 -16.35 -6.71
N THR A 153 -18.54 -15.61 -5.91
CA THR A 153 -18.01 -14.74 -4.85
C THR A 153 -18.45 -15.33 -3.53
N LEU A 154 -17.48 -15.68 -2.68
CA LEU A 154 -17.70 -16.29 -1.37
C LEU A 154 -17.34 -15.30 -0.25
N SER A 155 -17.84 -15.56 0.96
CA SER A 155 -17.42 -14.82 2.14
C SER A 155 -15.96 -15.12 2.49
N GLN A 156 -15.30 -14.26 3.28
CA GLN A 156 -13.94 -14.52 3.75
C GLN A 156 -13.84 -15.83 4.54
N VAL A 157 -14.86 -16.16 5.34
CA VAL A 157 -14.91 -17.37 6.16
C VAL A 157 -15.02 -18.62 5.30
N ASP A 158 -15.85 -18.58 4.26
CA ASP A 158 -16.00 -19.68 3.31
C ASP A 158 -14.72 -19.88 2.49
N CYS A 159 -14.08 -18.79 2.05
CA CYS A 159 -12.78 -18.85 1.38
C CYS A 159 -11.71 -19.51 2.27
N ALA A 160 -11.65 -19.13 3.54
CA ALA A 160 -10.69 -19.70 4.50
C ALA A 160 -10.97 -21.19 4.77
N SER A 161 -12.24 -21.55 4.95
CA SER A 161 -12.65 -22.95 5.16
C SER A 161 -12.34 -23.83 3.95
N LEU A 162 -12.58 -23.29 2.74
CA LEU A 162 -12.25 -23.98 1.51
C LEU A 162 -10.74 -24.18 1.35
N LEU A 163 -9.94 -23.15 1.62
CA LEU A 163 -8.48 -23.28 1.57
C LEU A 163 -7.96 -24.31 2.58
N ALA A 164 -8.49 -24.31 3.80
CA ALA A 164 -8.12 -25.28 4.83
C ALA A 164 -8.44 -26.73 4.42
N ASN A 165 -9.57 -26.94 3.71
CA ASN A 165 -9.92 -28.24 3.14
C ASN A 165 -8.97 -28.67 2.00
N VAL A 166 -8.43 -27.70 1.25
CA VAL A 166 -7.48 -27.94 0.15
C VAL A 166 -6.11 -28.33 0.70
N SER A 167 -5.57 -27.57 1.65
CA SER A 167 -4.31 -27.90 2.31
C SER A 167 -4.20 -27.23 3.67
N THR A 168 -3.85 -28.03 4.68
CA THR A 168 -3.45 -27.55 6.02
C THR A 168 -1.95 -27.25 6.12
N HIS A 169 -1.19 -27.53 5.07
CA HIS A 169 0.28 -27.45 5.07
C HIS A 169 0.81 -26.19 4.36
N LEU A 170 -0.03 -25.46 3.63
CA LEU A 170 0.35 -24.22 2.95
C LEU A 170 0.67 -23.11 3.98
N ARG A 171 1.93 -22.66 4.02
CA ARG A 171 2.39 -21.60 4.92
C ARG A 171 2.43 -20.25 4.23
N GLU A 172 2.39 -19.17 5.02
CA GLU A 172 2.56 -17.81 4.49
C GLU A 172 3.92 -17.63 3.77
N SER A 173 4.97 -18.29 4.27
CA SER A 173 6.31 -18.28 3.67
C SER A 173 6.35 -18.89 2.27
N ASP A 174 5.50 -19.89 2.00
CA ASP A 174 5.44 -20.59 0.71
C ASP A 174 4.87 -19.67 -0.37
N LEU A 175 3.96 -18.78 0.01
CA LEU A 175 3.16 -17.98 -0.90
C LEU A 175 4.04 -17.10 -1.81
N SER A 176 4.98 -16.36 -1.23
CA SER A 176 5.85 -15.46 -2.01
C SER A 176 6.73 -16.22 -3.01
N PHE A 177 7.21 -17.40 -2.64
CA PHE A 177 8.05 -18.22 -3.51
C PHE A 177 7.24 -18.82 -4.66
N TRP A 178 6.11 -19.46 -4.36
CA TRP A 178 5.31 -20.13 -5.38
C TRP A 178 4.52 -19.17 -6.26
N LEU A 179 4.13 -17.99 -5.77
CA LEU A 179 3.56 -16.94 -6.63
C LEU A 179 4.55 -16.50 -7.71
N ARG A 180 5.83 -16.30 -7.34
CA ARG A 180 6.87 -15.94 -8.32
C ARG A 180 7.06 -17.06 -9.35
N ARG A 181 7.13 -18.32 -8.91
CA ARG A 181 7.28 -19.45 -9.85
C ARG A 181 6.06 -19.68 -10.71
N LEU A 182 4.85 -19.53 -10.18
CA LEU A 182 3.62 -19.60 -10.96
C LEU A 182 3.63 -18.51 -12.05
N ALA A 183 4.02 -17.28 -11.69
CA ALA A 183 4.18 -16.20 -12.63
C ALA A 183 5.25 -16.49 -13.70
N SER A 184 6.39 -17.08 -13.31
CA SER A 184 7.49 -17.48 -14.22
C SER A 184 7.24 -18.77 -15.02
N ASN A 185 6.30 -19.62 -14.60
CA ASN A 185 5.96 -20.86 -15.31
C ASN A 185 4.78 -20.66 -16.26
N ALA A 186 3.86 -19.75 -15.93
CA ALA A 186 2.86 -19.24 -16.87
C ALA A 186 3.48 -18.47 -18.06
N THR A 187 4.82 -18.28 -18.06
CA THR A 187 5.58 -17.49 -19.02
C THR A 187 6.53 -18.34 -19.84
N GLU A 188 6.05 -19.01 -20.88
CA GLU A 188 6.39 -18.48 -22.20
C GLU A 188 5.56 -17.26 -22.64
N ASN A 189 4.40 -16.96 -22.03
CA ASN A 189 3.58 -15.77 -22.34
C ASN A 189 2.82 -15.18 -21.12
N SER A 190 3.48 -14.52 -20.16
CA SER A 190 2.78 -13.70 -19.14
C SER A 190 3.52 -12.40 -18.79
N ALA A 191 2.73 -11.38 -18.47
CA ALA A 191 3.19 -10.00 -18.22
C ALA A 191 4.21 -9.84 -17.06
N TRP A 192 4.38 -10.86 -16.19
CA TRP A 192 5.27 -10.77 -15.03
C TRP A 192 6.70 -11.25 -15.28
N ALA A 193 6.94 -12.23 -16.16
CA ALA A 193 8.32 -12.55 -16.58
C ALA A 193 8.88 -11.47 -17.52
N ASP A 194 8.00 -10.79 -18.26
CA ASP A 194 8.34 -9.56 -18.94
C ASP A 194 8.73 -8.45 -17.96
N ALA A 195 8.25 -8.43 -16.71
CA ALA A 195 8.56 -7.33 -15.78
C ALA A 195 10.05 -7.22 -15.40
N GLU A 196 10.82 -8.32 -15.39
CA GLU A 196 12.28 -8.25 -15.28
C GLU A 196 12.92 -7.82 -16.62
N ARG A 197 12.46 -8.35 -17.75
CA ARG A 197 12.97 -8.01 -19.09
C ARG A 197 12.68 -6.56 -19.51
N VAL A 198 11.61 -5.98 -18.97
CA VAL A 198 11.16 -4.62 -19.26
C VAL A 198 11.95 -3.60 -18.43
N SER A 199 12.61 -4.01 -17.33
CA SER A 199 13.43 -3.10 -16.52
C SER A 199 14.57 -2.44 -17.33
N ASP A 200 15.07 -3.11 -18.37
CA ASP A 200 16.05 -2.60 -19.32
C ASP A 200 15.56 -1.35 -20.09
N TYR A 201 14.24 -1.17 -20.21
CA TYR A 201 13.62 -0.02 -20.88
C TYR A 201 13.38 1.16 -19.95
N PHE A 202 13.41 0.94 -18.63
CA PHE A 202 13.09 1.95 -17.63
C PHE A 202 14.34 2.47 -16.93
N THR A 203 15.11 3.32 -17.61
CA THR A 203 16.14 4.09 -16.93
C THR A 203 15.52 5.25 -16.14
N LEU A 204 16.07 5.56 -14.96
CA LEU A 204 15.57 6.66 -14.12
C LEU A 204 15.49 7.98 -14.88
N SER A 205 16.48 8.29 -15.73
CA SER A 205 16.50 9.52 -16.54
C SER A 205 15.35 9.55 -17.56
N ARG A 206 15.06 8.42 -18.23
CA ARG A 206 13.94 8.35 -19.19
C ARG A 206 12.59 8.40 -18.50
N VAL A 207 12.45 7.76 -17.35
CA VAL A 207 11.20 7.79 -16.56
C VAL A 207 10.90 9.20 -16.06
N LEU A 208 11.89 9.90 -15.51
CA LEU A 208 11.71 11.31 -15.11
C LEU A 208 11.39 12.21 -16.31
N SER A 209 12.09 12.05 -17.43
CA SER A 209 11.82 12.80 -18.66
C SER A 209 10.39 12.57 -19.16
N GLY A 210 9.93 11.31 -19.17
CA GLY A 210 8.56 10.96 -19.53
C GLY A 210 7.52 11.57 -18.59
N ALA A 211 7.77 11.53 -17.28
CA ALA A 211 6.92 12.16 -16.28
C ALA A 211 6.84 13.68 -16.48
N PHE A 212 7.99 14.36 -16.62
CA PHE A 212 8.06 15.82 -16.86
C PHE A 212 7.39 16.22 -18.18
N GLY A 213 7.54 15.41 -19.22
CA GLY A 213 6.83 15.60 -20.49
C GLY A 213 5.31 15.47 -20.36
N LEU A 214 4.83 14.55 -19.50
CA LEU A 214 3.40 14.43 -19.19
C LEU A 214 2.90 15.68 -18.45
N ILE A 215 3.65 16.16 -17.45
CA ILE A 215 3.32 17.39 -16.69
C ILE A 215 3.19 18.59 -17.62
N HIS A 216 4.12 18.73 -18.56
CA HIS A 216 4.06 19.77 -19.57
C HIS A 216 2.81 19.65 -20.46
N ARG A 217 2.44 18.45 -20.92
CA ARG A 217 1.23 18.27 -21.75
C ARG A 217 -0.06 18.55 -20.99
N LEU A 218 -0.14 18.15 -19.73
CA LEU A 218 -1.36 18.31 -18.92
C LEU A 218 -1.55 19.75 -18.42
N TRP A 219 -0.47 20.44 -18.07
CA TRP A 219 -0.54 21.71 -17.34
C TRP A 219 0.34 22.84 -17.89
N GLY A 220 1.07 22.61 -18.99
CA GLY A 220 1.98 23.61 -19.57
C GLY A 220 3.19 23.93 -18.70
N MET A 221 3.47 23.12 -17.68
CA MET A 221 4.52 23.39 -16.70
C MET A 221 5.84 22.74 -17.09
N HIS A 222 6.93 23.47 -16.88
CA HIS A 222 8.28 23.04 -17.20
C HIS A 222 9.03 22.67 -15.92
N VAL A 223 9.56 21.45 -15.88
CA VAL A 223 10.47 21.00 -14.82
C VAL A 223 11.90 21.10 -15.34
N VAL A 224 12.74 21.84 -14.62
CA VAL A 224 14.14 22.06 -14.98
C VAL A 224 15.01 21.58 -13.83
N GLU A 225 15.99 20.73 -14.13
CA GLU A 225 16.99 20.32 -13.15
C GLU A 225 17.98 21.46 -12.89
N SER A 226 18.21 21.77 -11.61
CA SER A 226 19.24 22.73 -11.21
C SER A 226 20.60 22.06 -11.32
N VAL A 227 21.34 22.40 -12.37
CA VAL A 227 22.70 21.89 -12.62
C VAL A 227 23.81 22.85 -12.20
N ARG A 228 23.47 24.13 -11.99
CA ARG A 228 24.37 25.20 -11.53
C ARG A 228 23.75 25.83 -10.28
N ASP A 229 24.60 26.37 -9.42
CA ASP A 229 24.19 27.02 -8.16
C ASP A 229 23.26 26.14 -7.31
N LEU A 230 23.65 24.86 -7.18
CA LEU A 230 22.91 23.84 -6.45
C LEU A 230 22.68 24.29 -5.00
N PRO A 231 21.42 24.33 -4.54
CA PRO A 231 21.13 24.51 -3.13
C PRO A 231 21.79 23.40 -2.28
N PRO A 232 22.16 23.68 -1.02
CA PRO A 232 22.71 22.67 -0.13
C PRO A 232 21.78 21.46 -0.01
N ALA A 233 22.33 20.26 -0.19
CA ALA A 233 21.61 18.99 -0.07
C ALA A 233 22.26 18.11 1.01
N TRP A 234 21.47 17.21 1.62
CA TRP A 234 21.95 16.31 2.68
C TRP A 234 22.74 15.10 2.17
N HIS A 235 22.73 14.84 0.86
CA HIS A 235 23.42 13.71 0.25
C HIS A 235 23.78 14.03 -1.22
N PRO A 236 24.94 13.57 -1.74
CA PRO A 236 25.37 13.87 -3.11
C PRO A 236 24.43 13.35 -4.21
N ASP A 237 23.72 12.24 -3.94
CA ASP A 237 22.75 11.67 -4.89
C ASP A 237 21.42 12.46 -4.97
N VAL A 238 21.23 13.46 -4.10
CA VAL A 238 20.01 14.26 -4.10
C VAL A 238 20.06 15.24 -5.26
N ARG A 239 19.02 15.20 -6.08
CA ARG A 239 18.85 16.08 -7.24
C ARG A 239 17.86 17.19 -6.90
N HIS A 240 18.08 18.39 -7.41
CA HIS A 240 17.19 19.52 -7.20
C HIS A 240 16.55 19.94 -8.52
N PHE A 241 15.25 20.18 -8.48
CA PHE A 241 14.45 20.56 -9.63
C PHE A 241 13.61 21.80 -9.33
N GLN A 242 13.42 22.63 -10.35
CA GLN A 242 12.58 23.81 -10.31
C GLN A 242 11.40 23.64 -11.27
N LEU A 243 10.26 24.16 -10.87
CA LEU A 243 9.00 24.04 -11.59
C LEU A 243 8.53 25.43 -12.03
N PHE A 244 8.32 25.59 -13.34
CA PHE A 244 7.97 26.86 -13.97
C PHE A 244 6.62 26.78 -14.71
N ASN A 245 5.92 27.91 -14.75
CA ASN A 245 4.82 28.16 -15.68
C ASN A 245 5.19 29.39 -16.53
N GLY A 246 5.55 29.17 -17.78
CA GLY A 246 6.26 30.19 -18.56
C GLY A 246 7.55 30.62 -17.86
N SER A 247 7.66 31.91 -17.53
CA SER A 247 8.80 32.47 -16.77
C SER A 247 8.59 32.50 -15.26
N GLU A 248 7.39 32.16 -14.76
CA GLU A 248 7.08 32.21 -13.33
C GLU A 248 7.59 30.94 -12.62
N LEU A 249 8.43 31.12 -11.60
CA LEU A 249 8.82 30.03 -10.71
C LEU A 249 7.67 29.69 -9.76
N LEU A 250 7.11 28.49 -9.91
CA LEU A 250 6.04 27.98 -9.05
C LEU A 250 6.57 27.35 -7.77
N GLY A 251 7.79 26.83 -7.80
CA GLY A 251 8.59 26.41 -6.65
C GLY A 251 9.60 25.33 -7.02
N SER A 252 10.10 24.58 -6.04
CA SER A 252 11.16 23.61 -6.27
C SER A 252 11.01 22.34 -5.44
N PHE A 253 11.73 21.29 -5.83
CA PHE A 253 11.76 20.07 -5.06
C PHE A 253 13.12 19.37 -5.11
N TYR A 254 13.45 18.68 -4.03
CA TYR A 254 14.55 17.73 -3.95
C TYR A 254 14.02 16.34 -4.26
N PHE A 255 14.80 15.56 -5.02
CA PHE A 255 14.55 14.16 -5.27
C PHE A 255 15.71 13.32 -4.75
N ASP A 256 15.42 12.43 -3.80
CA ASP A 256 16.36 11.51 -3.18
C ASP A 256 16.04 10.07 -3.63
N PRO A 257 16.64 9.56 -4.72
CA PRO A 257 16.19 8.33 -5.38
C PRO A 257 16.65 7.04 -4.70
N PHE A 258 17.89 6.99 -4.23
CA PHE A 258 18.55 5.69 -4.01
C PHE A 258 18.41 5.17 -2.58
N ALA A 259 18.27 3.85 -2.45
CA ALA A 259 18.35 3.12 -1.20
C ALA A 259 19.78 3.20 -0.64
N ARG A 260 19.90 3.49 0.65
CA ARG A 260 21.19 3.49 1.37
C ARG A 260 20.97 3.19 2.86
N PRO A 261 21.99 2.72 3.59
CA PRO A 261 21.90 2.53 5.03
C PRO A 261 21.37 3.79 5.73
N ASN A 262 20.53 3.60 6.75
CA ASN A 262 19.93 4.67 7.56
C ASN A 262 18.98 5.63 6.81
N LYS A 263 18.59 5.32 5.56
CA LYS A 263 17.49 5.99 4.86
C LYS A 263 16.21 5.17 5.00
N LEU A 264 15.06 5.84 5.13
CA LEU A 264 13.75 5.19 5.06
C LEU A 264 13.58 4.48 3.71
N SER A 265 13.19 3.21 3.76
CA SER A 265 12.99 2.36 2.58
C SER A 265 11.64 2.56 1.89
N ILE A 266 10.73 3.32 2.51
CA ILE A 266 9.40 3.59 1.99
C ILE A 266 9.43 4.91 1.21
N PRO A 267 8.93 4.95 -0.04
CA PRO A 267 8.76 6.21 -0.75
C PRO A 267 7.88 7.20 0.01
N PHE A 268 8.24 8.47 -0.02
CA PHE A 268 7.43 9.52 0.60
C PHE A 268 7.67 10.89 -0.04
N THR A 269 6.68 11.75 0.15
CA THR A 269 6.73 13.16 -0.21
C THR A 269 6.47 14.02 1.03
N LEU A 270 7.33 15.01 1.25
CA LEU A 270 7.28 15.91 2.40
C LEU A 270 7.46 17.36 1.97
N ASN A 271 6.73 18.29 2.59
CA ASN A 271 7.00 19.72 2.44
C ASN A 271 8.13 20.18 3.36
N LEU A 272 9.22 20.73 2.82
CA LEU A 272 10.17 21.54 3.61
C LEU A 272 9.62 22.93 3.86
N VAL A 273 9.12 23.55 2.80
CA VAL A 273 8.57 24.90 2.84
C VAL A 273 7.20 24.88 2.18
N LYS A 274 6.18 25.35 2.90
CA LYS A 274 4.83 25.50 2.34
C LYS A 274 4.70 26.82 1.58
N ARG A 275 3.93 26.78 0.48
CA ARG A 275 3.49 27.98 -0.23
C ARG A 275 2.71 28.88 0.74
N SER A 276 3.04 30.17 0.81
CA SER A 276 2.39 31.09 1.75
C SER A 276 2.53 32.54 1.33
N GLU A 277 1.42 33.28 1.35
CA GLU A 277 1.40 34.76 1.24
C GLU A 277 1.90 35.41 2.53
N MET A 278 1.47 34.90 3.69
CA MET A 278 1.81 35.45 5.01
C MET A 278 3.31 35.40 5.33
N HIS A 279 4.03 34.44 4.76
CA HIS A 279 5.47 34.26 4.95
C HIS A 279 6.27 34.68 3.71
N ALA A 280 5.66 35.46 2.82
CA ALA A 280 6.36 36.02 1.67
C ALA A 280 7.24 37.19 2.13
N HIS A 281 8.45 37.27 1.57
CA HIS A 281 9.34 38.41 1.78
C HIS A 281 9.30 39.31 0.55
N ALA A 282 9.24 40.63 0.78
CA ALA A 282 9.30 41.61 -0.29
C ALA A 282 10.57 41.40 -1.16
N PRO A 283 10.47 41.52 -2.50
CA PRO A 283 9.33 42.00 -3.28
C PRO A 283 8.31 40.91 -3.67
N LYS A 284 8.57 39.63 -3.31
CA LYS A 284 7.68 38.53 -3.69
C LYS A 284 6.41 38.56 -2.84
N LYS A 285 5.25 38.47 -3.50
CA LYS A 285 3.94 38.40 -2.83
C LYS A 285 3.62 37.02 -2.28
N ILE A 286 4.34 35.99 -2.72
CA ILE A 286 4.14 34.59 -2.34
C ILE A 286 5.49 33.92 -2.13
N ARG A 287 5.66 33.23 -1.00
CA ARG A 287 6.76 32.27 -0.81
C ARG A 287 6.46 31.00 -1.59
N THR A 288 7.35 30.62 -2.49
CA THR A 288 7.24 29.37 -3.25
C THR A 288 7.49 28.15 -2.36
N PRO A 289 6.76 27.04 -2.56
CA PRO A 289 6.97 25.81 -1.82
C PRO A 289 8.30 25.13 -2.21
N VAL A 290 8.84 24.36 -1.26
CA VAL A 290 9.98 23.46 -1.45
C VAL A 290 9.59 22.09 -0.92
N VAL A 291 9.65 21.09 -1.77
CA VAL A 291 9.19 19.71 -1.48
C VAL A 291 10.38 18.74 -1.49
N VAL A 292 10.35 17.67 -0.69
CA VAL A 292 11.23 16.51 -0.83
C VAL A 292 10.41 15.34 -1.31
N MET A 293 10.86 14.72 -2.38
CA MET A 293 10.44 13.41 -2.84
C MET A 293 11.57 12.43 -2.57
N SER A 294 11.29 11.35 -1.85
CA SER A 294 12.27 10.30 -1.57
C SER A 294 11.73 8.96 -2.02
N THR A 295 12.56 8.16 -2.67
CA THR A 295 12.27 6.76 -3.01
C THR A 295 13.40 5.85 -2.50
N SER A 296 13.28 4.54 -2.68
CA SER A 296 14.27 3.55 -2.24
C SER A 296 14.73 2.66 -3.39
N ILE A 297 15.11 3.29 -4.50
CA ILE A 297 15.53 2.62 -5.74
C ILE A 297 16.93 2.04 -5.54
N LYS A 298 17.20 0.84 -6.08
CA LYS A 298 18.55 0.26 -6.05
C LYS A 298 19.55 1.16 -6.79
N ALA A 299 20.64 1.52 -6.12
CA ALA A 299 21.69 2.32 -6.75
C ALA A 299 22.32 1.56 -7.94
N PRO A 300 22.62 2.25 -9.06
CA PRO A 300 23.30 1.62 -10.19
C PRO A 300 24.75 1.28 -9.85
N LYS A 301 25.32 0.31 -10.59
CA LYS A 301 26.78 0.11 -10.59
C LYS A 301 27.46 1.34 -11.23
N PRO A 302 28.71 1.67 -10.84
CA PRO A 302 29.46 2.77 -11.45
C PRO A 302 29.45 2.68 -12.99
N GLY A 303 29.13 3.79 -13.67
CA GLY A 303 29.06 3.88 -15.12
C GLY A 303 27.85 3.21 -15.79
N LYS A 304 26.89 2.69 -15.01
CA LYS A 304 25.64 2.12 -15.54
C LYS A 304 24.43 3.01 -15.21
N PRO A 305 23.37 3.01 -16.04
CA PRO A 305 22.13 3.69 -15.70
C PRO A 305 21.42 3.01 -14.53
N ALA A 306 20.66 3.78 -13.76
CA ALA A 306 19.72 3.24 -12.78
C ALA A 306 18.52 2.63 -13.52
N LEU A 307 18.46 1.30 -13.57
CA LEU A 307 17.34 0.55 -14.11
C LEU A 307 16.25 0.41 -13.04
N LEU A 308 15.00 0.56 -13.46
CA LEU A 308 13.83 0.58 -12.60
C LEU A 308 12.94 -0.62 -12.89
N HIS A 309 12.39 -1.22 -11.84
CA HIS A 309 11.25 -2.12 -12.02
C HIS A 309 9.96 -1.32 -12.17
N ILE A 310 8.91 -1.95 -12.69
CA ILE A 310 7.61 -1.30 -12.86
C ILE A 310 7.07 -0.70 -11.55
N ASN A 311 7.30 -1.35 -10.41
CA ASN A 311 6.90 -0.85 -9.10
C ASN A 311 7.65 0.44 -8.72
N ASP A 312 8.93 0.58 -9.09
CA ASP A 312 9.69 1.81 -8.87
C ASP A 312 9.13 2.95 -9.73
N VAL A 313 8.74 2.66 -10.97
CA VAL A 313 8.08 3.62 -11.87
C VAL A 313 6.76 4.08 -11.26
N LEU A 314 5.90 3.15 -10.83
CA LEU A 314 4.63 3.48 -10.18
C LEU A 314 4.84 4.31 -8.90
N ALA A 315 5.85 3.99 -8.09
CA ALA A 315 6.19 4.75 -6.90
C ALA A 315 6.62 6.19 -7.24
N ILE A 316 7.47 6.38 -8.27
CA ILE A 316 7.86 7.73 -8.73
C ILE A 316 6.62 8.52 -9.14
N PHE A 317 5.71 7.93 -9.93
CA PHE A 317 4.49 8.63 -10.36
C PHE A 317 3.54 8.93 -9.20
N HIS A 318 3.42 8.03 -8.22
CA HIS A 318 2.64 8.25 -7.01
C HIS A 318 3.17 9.43 -6.19
N GLU A 319 4.47 9.47 -5.93
CA GLU A 319 5.12 10.54 -5.17
C GLU A 319 5.14 11.86 -5.92
N LEU A 320 5.33 11.84 -7.24
CA LEU A 320 5.13 13.02 -8.07
C LEU A 320 3.70 13.55 -7.94
N GLY A 321 2.70 12.67 -7.88
CA GLY A 321 1.31 13.05 -7.60
C GLY A 321 1.15 13.81 -6.30
N HIS A 322 1.76 13.32 -5.20
CA HIS A 322 1.79 14.04 -3.92
C HIS A 322 2.49 15.38 -4.07
N MET A 323 3.67 15.41 -4.68
CA MET A 323 4.45 16.63 -4.87
C MET A 323 3.64 17.68 -5.64
N PHE A 324 2.99 17.30 -6.74
CA PHE A 324 2.10 18.18 -7.49
C PHE A 324 0.92 18.64 -6.65
N SER A 325 0.28 17.76 -5.89
CA SER A 325 -0.79 18.18 -4.99
C SER A 325 -0.33 19.31 -4.06
N GLN A 326 0.93 19.32 -3.61
CA GLN A 326 1.49 20.39 -2.78
C GLN A 326 1.72 21.70 -3.54
N PHE A 327 2.05 21.63 -4.84
CA PHE A 327 2.08 22.81 -5.71
C PHE A 327 0.67 23.33 -6.07
N TYR A 328 -0.30 22.42 -6.21
CA TYR A 328 -1.67 22.68 -6.67
C TYR A 328 -2.70 22.94 -5.58
N GLU A 329 -2.45 22.62 -4.30
CA GLU A 329 -3.42 22.75 -3.21
C GLU A 329 -3.98 24.18 -3.10
N LEU A 330 -3.32 25.16 -3.71
CA LEU A 330 -3.79 26.54 -3.82
C LEU A 330 -4.46 26.92 -5.16
N TRP A 331 -4.33 26.16 -6.25
CA TRP A 331 -5.02 26.47 -7.53
C TRP A 331 -6.52 26.24 -7.45
N ALA A 332 -6.98 25.21 -6.73
CA ALA A 332 -8.41 25.05 -6.43
C ALA A 332 -8.97 26.24 -5.62
N THR A 333 -8.11 27.02 -4.97
CA THR A 333 -8.47 28.26 -4.25
C THR A 333 -8.07 29.53 -5.00
N GLN A 334 -7.48 29.44 -6.18
CA GLN A 334 -7.23 30.62 -7.01
C GLN A 334 -8.55 31.07 -7.62
N SER A 335 -8.83 32.38 -7.51
CA SER A 335 -10.09 32.99 -7.92
C SER A 335 -10.49 32.61 -9.35
N ASP A 336 -9.54 32.60 -10.28
CA ASP A 336 -9.80 32.31 -11.70
C ASP A 336 -10.12 30.84 -11.98
N THR A 337 -9.35 29.93 -11.38
CA THR A 337 -9.53 28.48 -11.54
C THR A 337 -10.80 28.00 -10.86
N LEU A 338 -11.07 28.45 -9.63
CA LEU A 338 -12.29 28.14 -8.89
C LEU A 338 -13.55 28.57 -9.66
N SER A 339 -13.48 29.70 -10.36
CA SER A 339 -14.59 30.21 -11.18
C SER A 339 -14.87 29.34 -12.41
N LYS A 340 -13.82 28.78 -13.00
CA LYS A 340 -13.93 27.88 -14.15
C LYS A 340 -14.40 26.49 -13.74
N MET A 341 -14.10 26.06 -12.52
CA MET A 341 -14.50 24.75 -11.97
C MET A 341 -15.88 24.76 -11.30
N ALA A 342 -16.31 25.88 -10.72
CA ALA A 342 -17.55 25.96 -9.95
C ALA A 342 -18.72 26.46 -10.81
N GLN A 343 -19.53 25.51 -11.28
CA GLN A 343 -20.76 25.75 -12.02
C GLN A 343 -21.95 25.12 -11.28
N ASN A 344 -23.08 25.82 -11.24
CA ASN A 344 -24.32 25.25 -10.71
C ASN A 344 -24.82 24.13 -11.65
N TYR A 345 -25.00 22.92 -11.13
CA TYR A 345 -25.35 21.76 -11.96
C TYR A 345 -26.76 21.82 -12.58
N LYS A 346 -27.68 22.64 -12.05
CA LYS A 346 -29.04 22.81 -12.61
C LYS A 346 -29.14 24.03 -13.52
N THR A 347 -28.54 25.15 -13.13
CA THR A 347 -28.70 26.43 -13.84
C THR A 347 -27.54 26.75 -14.77
N HIS A 348 -26.47 25.95 -14.73
CA HIS A 348 -25.21 26.19 -15.44
C HIS A 348 -24.56 27.55 -15.16
N ALA A 349 -25.04 28.28 -14.16
CA ALA A 349 -24.47 29.57 -13.77
C ALA A 349 -23.10 29.38 -13.10
N LEU A 350 -22.14 30.24 -13.46
CA LEU A 350 -20.82 30.29 -12.82
C LEU A 350 -20.91 30.87 -11.41
N LEU A 351 -19.92 30.53 -10.57
CA LEU A 351 -19.84 31.03 -9.20
C LEU A 351 -19.61 32.57 -9.17
N THR A 352 -20.61 33.28 -8.64
CA THR A 352 -20.59 34.74 -8.45
C THR A 352 -19.45 35.18 -7.51
N ALA A 353 -18.96 36.41 -7.69
CA ALA A 353 -17.84 36.96 -6.92
C ALA A 353 -18.06 36.94 -5.39
N ASP A 354 -19.28 37.23 -4.90
CA ASP A 354 -19.57 37.23 -3.47
C ASP A 354 -19.54 35.82 -2.87
N LYS A 355 -20.24 34.86 -3.48
CA LYS A 355 -20.18 33.44 -3.09
C LYS A 355 -18.78 32.85 -3.17
N ARG A 356 -17.95 33.32 -4.11
CA ARG A 356 -16.55 32.95 -4.23
C ARG A 356 -15.74 33.47 -3.04
N LYS A 357 -15.95 34.72 -2.64
CA LYS A 357 -15.29 35.31 -1.46
C LYS A 357 -15.66 34.55 -0.19
N ASP A 358 -16.93 34.18 -0.03
CA ASP A 358 -17.42 33.39 1.11
C ASP A 358 -16.83 31.97 1.11
N LEU A 359 -16.79 31.32 -0.07
CA LEU A 359 -16.18 29.99 -0.23
C LEU A 359 -14.68 29.99 0.07
N LEU A 360 -13.94 30.99 -0.41
CA LEU A 360 -12.52 31.15 -0.11
C LEU A 360 -12.28 31.41 1.39
N HIS A 361 -13.15 32.19 2.03
CA HIS A 361 -13.09 32.42 3.48
C HIS A 361 -13.38 31.14 4.27
N ALA A 362 -14.32 30.31 3.82
CA ALA A 362 -14.62 29.02 4.41
C ALA A 362 -13.48 28.00 4.21
N MET A 363 -12.92 27.89 3.00
CA MET A 363 -11.79 27.02 2.66
C MET A 363 -10.52 27.38 3.44
N ARG A 364 -10.29 28.66 3.72
CA ARG A 364 -9.19 29.14 4.59
C ARG A 364 -9.35 28.71 6.06
N ARG A 365 -10.58 28.43 6.52
CA ARG A 365 -10.87 27.95 7.88
C ARG A 365 -10.82 26.43 8.02
N THR A 366 -10.91 25.67 6.93
CA THR A 366 -11.02 24.20 6.92
C THR A 366 -9.75 23.48 6.47
N CYS A 367 -8.59 24.15 6.40
CA CYS A 367 -7.34 23.55 5.91
C CYS A 367 -6.80 22.43 6.83
N ALA A 368 -7.35 21.23 6.64
CA ALA A 368 -6.78 19.93 6.91
C ALA A 368 -7.47 18.93 5.97
N CYS A 369 -6.73 18.41 4.99
CA CYS A 369 -7.09 17.35 4.02
C CYS A 369 -8.05 17.76 2.88
N CYS A 370 -7.49 18.14 1.73
CA CYS A 370 -8.22 18.28 0.46
C CYS A 370 -8.35 16.93 -0.27
N GLU A 371 -9.58 16.47 -0.54
CA GLU A 371 -9.90 15.14 -1.09
C GLU A 371 -10.81 15.21 -2.34
N LYS A 372 -10.43 15.97 -3.38
CA LYS A 372 -11.17 15.95 -4.67
C LYS A 372 -10.32 15.89 -5.94
N VAL A 373 -9.00 15.76 -5.84
CA VAL A 373 -8.11 15.71 -7.03
C VAL A 373 -7.96 14.30 -7.60
N LEU A 374 -8.30 13.24 -6.84
CA LEU A 374 -8.12 11.86 -7.28
C LEU A 374 -9.23 11.36 -8.25
N ILE A 375 -10.44 11.95 -8.22
CA ILE A 375 -11.56 11.48 -9.05
C ILE A 375 -11.44 11.96 -10.51
N SER A 376 -10.80 13.11 -10.78
CA SER A 376 -10.51 13.53 -12.16
C SER A 376 -9.34 12.80 -12.82
N TRP A 377 -8.54 12.06 -12.05
CA TRP A 377 -7.37 11.32 -12.57
C TRP A 377 -7.75 10.01 -13.28
N LEU A 378 -8.95 9.46 -13.04
CA LEU A 378 -9.39 8.19 -13.64
C LEU A 378 -10.30 8.33 -14.86
N THR A 379 -10.72 9.56 -15.22
CA THR A 379 -11.63 9.81 -16.35
C THR A 379 -11.02 10.70 -17.43
N ALA A 380 -9.70 10.93 -17.39
CA ALA A 380 -9.00 11.80 -18.34
C ALA A 380 -7.82 11.08 -18.99
N LEU A 381 -8.10 9.95 -19.62
CA LEU A 381 -7.42 9.49 -20.83
C LEU A 381 -8.52 9.07 -21.82
N PRO A 382 -8.34 9.34 -23.13
CA PRO A 382 -9.37 9.12 -24.14
C PRO A 382 -9.85 7.68 -24.24
#